data_AF-A0A6B9FCC3-F1
#
_entry.id   AF-A0A6B9FCC3-F1
#
_cell.length_a   1.000
_cell.length_b   1.000
_cell.length_c   1.000
_cell.angle_alpha   90.00
_cell.angle_beta   90.00
_cell.angle_gamma   90.00
#
_symmetry.space_group_name_H-M   'P 1'
#
loop_
_entity.id
_entity.type
_entity.pdbx_description
1 polymer ?
#
loop_
_entity_poly.entity_id
_entity_poly.type
_entity_poly.pdbx_seq_one_letter_code
_entity_poly.pdbx_strand_id
1 'polypeptide(L)'
;MRERTAGLTIGVLAVVCFGLVLSVLYPFTTSSPDTANSAGERFTVGDADAFSATGRIAVEGETRLAFDGAVTTDGAWYQKVVDDGVVSEEYHPPSGPIYRRLTVEGVDAAEQRRARLTEDEDRTILRESRAGNCVTFVTTSETTSASEPVSGTASVFVNNLRVAAYETTETDSTGVTTYEPQSGWYESRVVYRLTDASGTVRVDDETGTVTSANVSWTETRGETYAHYVLSTVLHSSSTESRTTFAFDDTSPSLERPAWATDEETNATGTTNAC
;
A
#
# COMPACT_ATOMS: atom_id res chain seq x y z
N MET A 1 -67.19 10.99 -4.86
CA MET A 1 -65.95 11.73 -5.21
C MET A 1 -64.90 11.69 -4.09
N ARG A 2 -65.24 11.96 -2.82
CA ARG A 2 -64.31 11.97 -1.67
C ARG A 2 -63.49 10.69 -1.46
N GLU A 3 -64.07 9.50 -1.66
CA GLU A 3 -63.38 8.22 -1.45
C GLU A 3 -62.32 7.93 -2.52
N ARG A 4 -62.54 8.38 -3.77
CA ARG A 4 -61.55 8.24 -4.86
C ARG A 4 -60.35 9.16 -4.67
N THR A 5 -60.57 10.35 -4.09
CA THR A 5 -59.48 11.30 -3.79
C THR A 5 -58.60 10.78 -2.67
N ALA A 6 -59.19 10.24 -1.59
CA ALA A 6 -58.44 9.69 -0.46
C ALA A 6 -57.56 8.48 -0.85
N GLY A 7 -58.08 7.56 -1.67
CA GLY A 7 -57.29 6.42 -2.17
C GLY A 7 -56.10 6.85 -3.04
N LEU A 8 -56.27 7.92 -3.82
CA LEU A 8 -55.20 8.47 -4.65
C LEU A 8 -54.13 9.19 -3.81
N THR A 9 -54.52 9.92 -2.77
CA THR A 9 -53.57 10.56 -1.85
C THR A 9 -52.79 9.53 -1.03
N ILE A 10 -53.44 8.46 -0.56
CA ILE A 10 -52.77 7.37 0.18
C ILE A 10 -51.82 6.59 -0.73
N GLY A 11 -52.23 6.32 -1.99
CA GLY A 11 -51.35 5.68 -2.98
C GLY A 11 -50.11 6.52 -3.29
N VAL A 12 -50.27 7.83 -3.48
CA VAL A 12 -49.13 8.75 -3.70
C VAL A 12 -48.25 8.83 -2.45
N LEU A 13 -48.84 8.91 -1.26
CA LEU A 13 -48.08 8.92 0.01
C LEU A 13 -47.29 7.62 0.18
N ALA A 14 -47.88 6.47 -0.14
CA ALA A 14 -47.20 5.18 -0.07
C ALA A 14 -46.03 5.12 -1.05
N VAL A 15 -46.19 5.58 -2.29
CA VAL A 15 -45.11 5.64 -3.29
C VAL A 15 -44.01 6.62 -2.87
N VAL A 16 -44.35 7.78 -2.31
CA VAL A 16 -43.38 8.76 -1.80
C VAL A 16 -42.64 8.21 -0.58
N CYS A 17 -43.33 7.56 0.36
CA CYS A 17 -42.70 6.90 1.51
C CYS A 17 -41.81 5.74 1.07
N PHE A 18 -42.23 4.94 0.08
CA PHE A 18 -41.43 3.84 -0.44
C PHE A 18 -40.20 4.35 -1.22
N GLY A 19 -40.37 5.42 -1.99
CA GLY A 19 -39.27 6.15 -2.64
C GLY A 19 -38.29 6.75 -1.63
N LEU A 20 -38.80 7.34 -0.53
CA LEU A 20 -38.00 7.89 0.57
C LEU A 20 -37.25 6.80 1.34
N VAL A 21 -37.84 5.62 1.53
CA VAL A 21 -37.17 4.47 2.16
C VAL A 21 -36.11 3.88 1.21
N LEU A 22 -36.42 3.69 -0.07
CA LEU A 22 -35.45 3.22 -1.07
C LEU A 22 -34.27 4.18 -1.23
N SER A 23 -34.51 5.47 -1.11
CA SER A 23 -33.46 6.47 -1.13
C SER A 23 -32.53 6.48 0.09
N VAL A 24 -32.99 5.97 1.23
CA VAL A 24 -32.14 5.77 2.41
C VAL A 24 -31.39 4.44 2.31
N LEU A 25 -31.94 3.47 1.59
CA LEU A 25 -31.35 2.14 1.42
C LEU A 25 -30.23 2.11 0.37
N TYR A 26 -30.38 2.86 -0.72
CA TYR A 26 -29.35 2.99 -1.76
C TYR A 26 -28.54 4.28 -1.57
N PRO A 27 -27.20 4.25 -1.71
CA PRO A 27 -26.43 5.50 -1.75
C PRO A 27 -26.91 6.31 -2.96
N PHE A 28 -27.43 7.52 -2.72
CA PHE A 28 -27.89 8.42 -3.79
C PHE A 28 -26.76 8.87 -4.73
N THR A 29 -25.52 8.81 -4.27
CA THR A 29 -24.33 9.18 -5.02
C THR A 29 -23.16 8.31 -4.54
N THR A 30 -22.63 7.47 -5.42
CA THR A 30 -21.29 6.89 -5.24
C THR A 30 -20.29 7.81 -5.90
N SER A 31 -19.15 8.04 -5.26
CA SER A 31 -18.01 8.67 -5.94
C SER A 31 -17.14 7.57 -6.52
N SER A 32 -16.94 7.57 -7.83
CA SER A 32 -15.88 6.76 -8.42
C SER A 32 -14.56 7.49 -8.19
N PRO A 33 -13.66 6.95 -7.35
CA PRO A 33 -12.36 7.59 -7.14
C PRO A 33 -11.52 7.64 -8.41
N ASP A 34 -11.91 6.92 -9.48
CA ASP A 34 -11.22 6.80 -10.76
C ASP A 34 -11.75 7.71 -11.91
N THR A 35 -12.67 8.65 -11.65
CA THR A 35 -13.18 9.57 -12.71
C THR A 35 -12.21 10.71 -13.03
N ALA A 36 -12.31 11.37 -14.20
CA ALA A 36 -11.44 12.48 -14.60
C ALA A 36 -11.39 13.59 -13.52
N ASN A 37 -10.18 13.96 -13.06
CA ASN A 37 -9.86 14.56 -11.76
C ASN A 37 -9.75 13.57 -10.58
N SER A 38 -9.37 12.33 -10.82
CA SER A 38 -9.16 11.31 -9.79
C SER A 38 -7.88 11.57 -9.02
N ALA A 39 -7.77 11.02 -7.80
CA ALA A 39 -6.49 10.94 -7.09
C ALA A 39 -5.38 10.30 -7.96
N GLY A 40 -5.76 9.45 -8.94
CA GLY A 40 -4.83 8.81 -9.87
C GLY A 40 -4.20 9.71 -10.92
N GLU A 41 -4.75 10.89 -11.18
CA GLU A 41 -4.10 11.93 -12.01
C GLU A 41 -3.29 12.92 -11.16
N ARG A 42 -3.53 12.97 -9.84
CA ARG A 42 -2.90 13.93 -8.91
C ARG A 42 -1.70 13.39 -8.16
N PHE A 43 -1.65 12.07 -7.95
CA PHE A 43 -0.64 11.42 -7.12
C PHE A 43 0.23 10.50 -7.97
N THR A 44 1.50 10.87 -8.11
CA THR A 44 2.55 10.10 -8.76
C THR A 44 3.64 9.74 -7.76
N VAL A 45 4.41 8.71 -8.10
CA VAL A 45 5.71 8.47 -7.46
C VAL A 45 6.72 9.39 -8.15
N GLY A 46 7.64 9.97 -7.39
CA GLY A 46 8.68 10.81 -7.96
C GLY A 46 9.59 10.05 -8.92
N ASP A 47 10.14 10.75 -9.90
CA ASP A 47 10.97 10.22 -10.99
C ASP A 47 12.44 10.67 -10.91
N ALA A 48 12.88 11.12 -9.72
CA ALA A 48 14.24 11.57 -9.48
C ALA A 48 15.26 10.44 -9.71
N ASP A 49 16.43 10.78 -10.28
CA ASP A 49 17.52 9.82 -10.53
C ASP A 49 18.14 9.25 -9.24
N ALA A 50 17.98 9.96 -8.12
CA ALA A 50 18.42 9.53 -6.81
C ALA A 50 17.40 10.00 -5.76
N PHE A 51 16.97 9.07 -4.91
CA PHE A 51 15.92 9.32 -3.94
C PHE A 51 15.87 8.24 -2.87
N SER A 52 15.16 8.50 -1.78
CA SER A 52 14.73 7.48 -0.84
C SER A 52 13.22 7.50 -0.67
N ALA A 53 12.64 6.34 -0.43
CA ALA A 53 11.21 6.18 -0.24
C ALA A 53 10.91 5.16 0.85
N THR A 54 9.96 5.49 1.71
CA THR A 54 9.45 4.57 2.74
C THR A 54 7.94 4.49 2.65
N GLY A 55 7.40 3.31 2.93
CA GLY A 55 5.97 3.04 2.84
C GLY A 55 5.54 2.06 3.91
N ARG A 56 4.33 2.21 4.44
CA ARG A 56 3.70 1.24 5.33
C ARG A 56 2.19 1.24 5.16
N ILE A 57 1.61 0.07 4.98
CA ILE A 57 0.18 -0.18 5.04
C ILE A 57 -0.07 -1.06 6.26
N ALA A 58 -0.89 -0.56 7.17
CA ALA A 58 -1.35 -1.29 8.34
C ALA A 58 -2.86 -1.49 8.28
N VAL A 59 -3.30 -2.69 8.68
CA VAL A 59 -4.70 -3.08 8.73
C VAL A 59 -4.97 -3.61 10.12
N GLU A 60 -5.99 -3.07 10.82
CA GLU A 60 -6.29 -3.41 12.22
C GLU A 60 -5.07 -3.24 13.14
N GLY A 61 -4.26 -2.21 12.88
CA GLY A 61 -3.02 -1.93 13.62
C GLY A 61 -1.84 -2.84 13.26
N GLU A 62 -2.05 -3.93 12.54
CA GLU A 62 -1.01 -4.86 12.09
C GLU A 62 -0.40 -4.39 10.76
N THR A 63 0.93 -4.42 10.64
CA THR A 63 1.59 -4.06 9.39
C THR A 63 1.41 -5.19 8.38
N ARG A 64 0.75 -4.89 7.26
CA ARG A 64 0.54 -5.84 6.16
C ARG A 64 1.65 -5.75 5.13
N LEU A 65 2.03 -4.52 4.79
CA LEU A 65 3.09 -4.23 3.86
C LEU A 65 3.95 -3.09 4.39
N ALA A 66 5.26 -3.24 4.37
CA ALA A 66 6.19 -2.15 4.62
C ALA A 66 7.33 -2.16 3.60
N PHE A 67 7.84 -0.98 3.33
CA PHE A 67 8.87 -0.75 2.33
C PHE A 67 9.83 0.33 2.83
N ASP A 68 11.10 0.12 2.56
CA ASP A 68 12.19 1.07 2.73
C ASP A 68 13.14 0.88 1.55
N GLY A 69 13.41 1.92 0.79
CA GLY A 69 14.27 1.82 -0.38
C GLY A 69 14.98 3.13 -0.69
N ALA A 70 16.12 3.00 -1.36
CA ALA A 70 16.95 4.12 -1.76
C ALA A 70 17.68 3.82 -3.07
N VAL A 71 17.85 4.86 -3.88
CA VAL A 71 18.54 4.84 -5.17
C VAL A 71 19.53 5.99 -5.19
N THR A 72 20.75 5.70 -5.63
CA THR A 72 21.84 6.68 -5.69
C THR A 72 22.16 7.06 -7.13
N THR A 73 22.78 8.23 -7.32
CA THR A 73 23.11 8.77 -8.65
C THR A 73 24.09 7.91 -9.45
N ASP A 74 24.86 7.06 -8.79
CA ASP A 74 25.79 6.11 -9.42
C ASP A 74 25.13 4.76 -9.77
N GLY A 75 23.81 4.64 -9.57
CA GLY A 75 23.02 3.48 -9.94
C GLY A 75 22.98 2.35 -8.90
N ALA A 76 23.54 2.57 -7.70
CA ALA A 76 23.30 1.65 -6.59
C ALA A 76 21.87 1.80 -6.08
N TRP A 77 21.32 0.71 -5.57
CA TRP A 77 20.04 0.76 -4.90
C TRP A 77 19.94 -0.28 -3.79
N TYR A 78 19.06 0.01 -2.84
CA TYR A 78 18.66 -0.91 -1.79
C TYR A 78 17.14 -0.89 -1.69
N GLN A 79 16.57 -2.05 -1.41
CA GLN A 79 15.19 -2.14 -0.95
C GLN A 79 15.05 -3.16 0.17
N LYS A 80 14.10 -2.91 1.04
CA LYS A 80 13.58 -3.81 2.05
C LYS A 80 12.06 -3.81 1.94
N VAL A 81 11.49 -4.99 1.76
CA VAL A 81 10.05 -5.22 1.72
C VAL A 81 9.68 -6.21 2.82
N VAL A 82 8.68 -5.85 3.61
CA VAL A 82 8.05 -6.73 4.61
C VAL A 82 6.63 -6.99 4.15
N ASP A 83 6.29 -8.24 3.91
CA ASP A 83 4.98 -8.66 3.39
C ASP A 83 4.58 -9.99 4.05
N ASP A 84 3.49 -9.98 4.83
CA ASP A 84 2.89 -11.16 5.49
C ASP A 84 3.92 -12.16 6.10
N GLY A 85 4.83 -11.66 6.94
CA GLY A 85 5.83 -12.48 7.65
C GLY A 85 7.08 -12.85 6.84
N VAL A 86 7.17 -12.37 5.59
CA VAL A 86 8.38 -12.47 4.77
C VAL A 86 9.11 -11.14 4.76
N VAL A 87 10.41 -11.17 5.02
CA VAL A 87 11.29 -10.00 4.87
C VAL A 87 12.24 -10.25 3.71
N SER A 88 12.14 -9.42 2.67
CA SER A 88 13.03 -9.46 1.50
C SER A 88 13.82 -8.17 1.44
N GLU A 89 15.15 -8.29 1.47
CA GLU A 89 16.08 -7.19 1.27
C GLU A 89 16.91 -7.46 0.03
N GLU A 90 17.14 -6.44 -0.79
CA GLU A 90 17.95 -6.52 -1.99
C GLU A 90 18.89 -5.31 -2.03
N TYR A 91 20.14 -5.57 -2.36
CA TYR A 91 21.20 -4.57 -2.48
C TYR A 91 21.90 -4.76 -3.82
N HIS A 92 21.91 -3.70 -4.61
CA HIS A 92 22.59 -3.61 -5.88
C HIS A 92 23.71 -2.57 -5.76
N PRO A 93 24.99 -2.97 -5.80
CA PRO A 93 26.09 -2.01 -5.85
C PRO A 93 26.13 -1.30 -7.22
N PRO A 94 26.85 -0.17 -7.38
CA PRO A 94 26.98 0.49 -8.69
C PRO A 94 27.57 -0.41 -9.78
N SER A 95 28.39 -1.38 -9.36
CA SER A 95 28.94 -2.42 -10.21
C SER A 95 29.14 -3.70 -9.40
N GLY A 96 28.90 -4.84 -10.05
CA GLY A 96 28.99 -6.17 -9.43
C GLY A 96 27.65 -6.87 -9.33
N PRO A 97 27.58 -7.99 -8.58
CA PRO A 97 26.39 -8.80 -8.49
C PRO A 97 25.34 -8.19 -7.55
N ILE A 98 24.11 -8.64 -7.72
CA ILE A 98 22.96 -8.27 -6.88
C ILE A 98 22.93 -9.22 -5.69
N TYR A 99 22.87 -8.66 -4.49
CA TYR A 99 22.71 -9.44 -3.26
C TYR A 99 21.27 -9.38 -2.80
N ARG A 100 20.72 -10.51 -2.37
CA ARG A 100 19.41 -10.59 -1.76
C ARG A 100 19.48 -11.32 -0.44
N ARG A 101 18.84 -10.77 0.58
CA ARG A 101 18.58 -11.43 1.86
C ARG A 101 17.09 -11.69 2.01
N LEU A 102 16.70 -12.94 2.22
CA LEU A 102 15.31 -13.33 2.39
C LEU A 102 15.15 -14.08 3.70
N THR A 103 14.29 -13.56 4.58
CA THR A 103 13.88 -14.22 5.82
C THR A 103 12.48 -14.79 5.65
N VAL A 104 12.32 -16.08 5.93
CA VAL A 104 11.06 -16.82 5.81
C VAL A 104 10.74 -17.47 7.15
N GLU A 105 9.52 -17.28 7.63
CA GLU A 105 8.98 -18.00 8.77
C GLU A 105 8.46 -19.38 8.36
N GLY A 106 8.78 -20.41 9.15
CA GLY A 106 8.30 -21.77 8.96
C GLY A 106 9.25 -22.66 8.16
N VAL A 107 9.51 -23.86 8.70
CA VAL A 107 10.48 -24.80 8.11
C VAL A 107 10.02 -25.30 6.74
N ASP A 108 8.75 -25.68 6.58
CA ASP A 108 8.23 -26.21 5.32
C ASP A 108 8.25 -25.15 4.20
N ALA A 109 7.97 -23.89 4.55
CA ALA A 109 8.05 -22.77 3.62
C ALA A 109 9.50 -22.47 3.22
N ALA A 110 10.43 -22.54 4.18
CA ALA A 110 11.85 -22.38 3.93
C ALA A 110 12.42 -23.49 3.03
N GLU A 111 12.05 -24.75 3.22
CA GLU A 111 12.50 -25.86 2.37
C GLU A 111 11.96 -25.74 0.93
N GLN A 112 10.68 -25.38 0.77
CA GLN A 112 10.12 -25.05 -0.55
C GLN A 112 10.83 -23.87 -1.21
N ARG A 113 11.25 -22.88 -0.42
CA ARG A 113 12.00 -21.73 -0.92
C ARG A 113 13.41 -22.11 -1.34
N ARG A 114 14.09 -22.93 -0.54
CA ARG A 114 15.42 -23.47 -0.84
C ARG A 114 15.42 -24.27 -2.14
N ALA A 115 14.45 -25.14 -2.35
CA ALA A 115 14.32 -25.92 -3.58
C ALA A 115 14.24 -25.00 -4.82
N ARG A 116 13.35 -24.01 -4.79
CA ARG A 116 13.22 -23.01 -5.87
C ARG A 116 14.50 -22.21 -6.12
N LEU A 117 15.19 -21.81 -5.04
CA LEU A 117 16.46 -21.07 -5.17
C LEU A 117 17.60 -21.94 -5.71
N THR A 118 17.54 -23.26 -5.53
CA THR A 118 18.54 -24.20 -6.05
C THR A 118 18.28 -24.54 -7.52
N GLU A 119 17.02 -24.48 -7.96
CA GLU A 119 16.61 -24.67 -9.36
C GLU A 119 16.85 -23.42 -10.23
N ASP A 120 17.09 -22.27 -9.62
CA ASP A 120 17.33 -20.99 -10.28
C ASP A 120 18.81 -20.85 -10.69
N GLU A 121 19.12 -21.10 -11.96
CA GLU A 121 20.50 -21.06 -12.48
C GLU A 121 21.13 -19.65 -12.42
N ASP A 122 20.31 -18.59 -12.33
CA ASP A 122 20.77 -17.20 -12.26
C ASP A 122 21.11 -16.76 -10.82
N ARG A 123 20.94 -17.65 -9.83
CA ARG A 123 21.13 -17.35 -8.41
C ARG A 123 21.98 -18.40 -7.70
N THR A 124 22.86 -17.92 -6.84
CA THR A 124 23.64 -18.79 -5.94
C THR A 124 23.32 -18.46 -4.49
N ILE A 125 23.02 -19.47 -3.68
CA ILE A 125 22.88 -19.31 -2.22
C ILE A 125 24.29 -19.17 -1.63
N LEU A 126 24.59 -18.00 -1.07
CA LEU A 126 25.85 -17.70 -0.38
C LEU A 126 25.81 -18.09 1.10
N ARG A 127 24.63 -17.96 1.73
CA ARG A 127 24.46 -18.26 3.15
C ARG A 127 23.04 -18.72 3.44
N GLU A 128 22.91 -19.71 4.30
CA GLU A 128 21.66 -20.08 4.96
C GLU A 128 21.89 -20.07 6.46
N SER A 129 21.01 -19.42 7.21
CA SER A 129 21.05 -19.41 8.68
C SER A 129 19.66 -19.64 9.24
N ARG A 130 19.58 -20.32 10.39
CA ARG A 130 18.33 -20.67 11.06
C ARG A 130 18.31 -20.08 12.45
N ALA A 131 17.23 -19.39 12.80
CA ALA A 131 17.00 -18.81 14.11
C ALA A 131 15.54 -19.08 14.53
N GLY A 132 15.35 -20.01 15.47
CA GLY A 132 14.01 -20.43 15.86
C GLY A 132 13.25 -21.09 14.70
N ASN A 133 12.05 -20.58 14.39
CA ASN A 133 11.26 -21.02 13.24
C ASN A 133 11.58 -20.26 11.94
N CYS A 134 12.52 -19.31 11.97
CA CYS A 134 12.85 -18.48 10.83
C CYS A 134 14.14 -18.97 10.14
N VAL A 135 14.13 -18.94 8.81
CA VAL A 135 15.28 -19.26 7.96
C VAL A 135 15.62 -18.05 7.10
N THR A 136 16.89 -17.64 7.14
CA THR A 136 17.41 -16.54 6.34
C THR A 136 18.34 -17.06 5.26
N PHE A 137 18.03 -16.75 4.01
CA PHE A 137 18.87 -17.02 2.84
C PHE A 137 19.54 -15.72 2.39
N VAL A 138 20.85 -15.77 2.12
CA VAL A 138 21.55 -14.74 1.37
C VAL A 138 21.92 -15.35 0.02
N THR A 139 21.49 -14.71 -1.05
CA THR A 139 21.75 -15.14 -2.42
C THR A 139 22.43 -14.04 -3.21
N THR A 140 23.18 -14.43 -4.24
CA THR A 140 23.77 -13.53 -5.23
C THR A 140 23.27 -13.86 -6.63
N SER A 141 23.21 -12.86 -7.51
CA SER A 141 22.94 -13.03 -8.94
C SER A 141 23.92 -12.19 -9.76
N GLU A 142 24.50 -12.78 -10.80
CA GLU A 142 25.39 -12.08 -11.74
C GLU A 142 24.61 -11.26 -12.79
N THR A 143 23.29 -11.26 -12.74
CA THR A 143 22.46 -10.47 -13.65
C THR A 143 22.69 -8.98 -13.42
N THR A 144 23.30 -8.30 -14.40
CA THR A 144 23.56 -6.85 -14.37
C THR A 144 22.39 -6.02 -14.92
N SER A 145 21.30 -6.68 -15.32
CA SER A 145 20.20 -6.09 -16.09
C SER A 145 18.93 -5.86 -15.27
N ALA A 146 19.00 -5.94 -13.94
CA ALA A 146 17.83 -5.67 -13.11
C ALA A 146 17.53 -4.17 -13.11
N SER A 147 16.34 -3.80 -13.57
CA SER A 147 15.80 -2.47 -13.32
C SER A 147 15.66 -2.28 -11.81
N GLU A 148 15.91 -1.07 -11.34
CA GLU A 148 15.54 -0.68 -9.97
C GLU A 148 14.07 -1.04 -9.72
N PRO A 149 13.75 -1.70 -8.58
CA PRO A 149 12.38 -2.04 -8.21
C PRO A 149 11.76 -1.06 -7.19
N VAL A 150 12.53 -0.13 -6.64
CA VAL A 150 12.15 0.80 -5.58
C VAL A 150 10.95 1.66 -6.03
N SER A 151 10.99 2.23 -7.23
CA SER A 151 9.91 3.01 -7.83
C SER A 151 8.62 2.18 -8.00
N GLY A 152 8.77 0.93 -8.46
CA GLY A 152 7.66 -0.02 -8.61
C GLY A 152 6.99 -0.32 -7.27
N THR A 153 7.78 -0.58 -6.23
CA THR A 153 7.26 -0.84 -4.88
C THR A 153 6.61 0.41 -4.26
N ALA A 154 7.24 1.59 -4.40
CA ALA A 154 6.68 2.85 -3.95
C ALA A 154 5.29 3.14 -4.56
N SER A 155 5.09 2.75 -5.83
CA SER A 155 3.81 2.93 -6.53
C SER A 155 2.65 2.19 -5.87
N VAL A 156 2.90 1.10 -5.15
CA VAL A 156 1.84 0.36 -4.43
C VAL A 156 1.22 1.24 -3.34
N PHE A 157 2.04 2.02 -2.63
CA PHE A 157 1.58 2.92 -1.57
C PHE A 157 0.84 4.12 -2.14
N VAL A 158 1.37 4.74 -3.20
CA VAL A 158 0.70 5.84 -3.90
C VAL A 158 -0.63 5.39 -4.51
N ASN A 159 -0.68 4.19 -5.10
CA ASN A 159 -1.91 3.61 -5.63
C ASN A 159 -2.92 3.31 -4.52
N ASN A 160 -2.47 2.92 -3.32
CA ASN A 160 -3.37 2.70 -2.18
C ASN A 160 -4.09 4.00 -1.75
N LEU A 161 -3.48 5.17 -1.95
CA LEU A 161 -4.13 6.46 -1.65
C LEU A 161 -5.37 6.70 -2.51
N ARG A 162 -5.52 6.04 -3.67
CA ARG A 162 -6.65 6.20 -4.59
C ARG A 162 -7.97 5.63 -4.06
N VAL A 163 -7.97 5.00 -2.89
CA VAL A 163 -9.19 4.45 -2.26
C VAL A 163 -10.15 5.54 -1.79
N ALA A 164 -9.68 6.77 -1.55
CA ALA A 164 -10.49 7.88 -1.07
C ALA A 164 -10.56 9.03 -2.10
N ALA A 165 -11.61 9.85 -1.98
CA ALA A 165 -11.60 11.20 -2.54
C ALA A 165 -10.86 12.14 -1.58
N TYR A 166 -10.31 13.22 -2.12
CA TYR A 166 -9.57 14.21 -1.34
C TYR A 166 -10.01 15.63 -1.65
N GLU A 167 -10.08 16.45 -0.61
CA GLU A 167 -10.23 17.90 -0.71
C GLU A 167 -8.89 18.59 -0.52
N THR A 168 -8.67 19.69 -1.23
CA THR A 168 -7.49 20.53 -1.05
C THR A 168 -7.70 21.42 0.17
N THR A 169 -6.78 21.35 1.12
CA THR A 169 -6.85 22.13 2.36
C THR A 169 -5.94 23.35 2.29
N GLU A 170 -4.74 23.18 1.73
CA GLU A 170 -3.73 24.24 1.66
C GLU A 170 -2.84 24.04 0.43
N THR A 171 -2.44 25.13 -0.20
CA THR A 171 -1.30 25.16 -1.13
C THR A 171 -0.32 26.19 -0.57
N ASP A 172 0.86 25.74 -0.19
CA ASP A 172 1.88 26.61 0.37
C ASP A 172 2.68 27.34 -0.71
N SER A 173 3.41 28.38 -0.31
CA SER A 173 4.24 29.17 -1.24
C SER A 173 5.46 28.41 -1.78
N THR A 174 5.69 27.18 -1.32
CA THR A 174 6.78 26.32 -1.79
C THR A 174 6.35 25.38 -2.91
N GLY A 175 5.12 25.51 -3.42
CA GLY A 175 4.60 24.64 -4.47
C GLY A 175 4.13 23.30 -3.93
N VAL A 176 3.86 23.16 -2.63
CA VAL A 176 3.32 21.91 -2.07
C VAL A 176 1.84 22.10 -1.75
N THR A 177 1.02 21.21 -2.32
CA THR A 177 -0.41 21.14 -2.04
C THR A 177 -0.71 20.01 -1.04
N THR A 178 -1.49 20.33 -0.01
CA THR A 178 -1.95 19.40 1.01
C THR A 178 -3.41 19.02 0.78
N TYR A 179 -3.67 17.71 0.83
CA TYR A 179 -4.96 17.10 0.60
C TYR A 179 -5.41 16.29 1.82
N GLU A 180 -6.71 16.35 2.14
CA GLU A 180 -7.32 15.56 3.22
C GLU A 180 -8.34 14.54 2.67
N PRO A 181 -8.27 13.27 3.12
CA PRO A 181 -9.18 12.22 2.65
C PRO A 181 -10.59 12.44 3.17
N GLN A 182 -11.58 12.12 2.35
CA GLN A 182 -12.98 12.30 2.67
C GLN A 182 -13.64 10.97 3.08
N SER A 183 -14.57 11.06 4.04
CA SER A 183 -15.48 9.94 4.34
C SER A 183 -16.62 9.95 3.33
N GLY A 184 -17.09 8.78 2.90
CA GLY A 184 -18.10 8.71 1.85
C GLY A 184 -18.38 7.32 1.33
N TRP A 185 -19.30 7.25 0.36
CA TRP A 185 -19.58 6.05 -0.42
C TRP A 185 -18.78 6.08 -1.71
N TYR A 186 -18.08 4.99 -1.97
CA TYR A 186 -17.18 4.85 -3.10
C TYR A 186 -17.53 3.60 -3.89
N GLU A 187 -17.23 3.66 -5.18
CA GLU A 187 -17.45 2.57 -6.10
C GLU A 187 -16.22 2.38 -6.98
N SER A 188 -15.61 1.20 -6.87
CA SER A 188 -14.58 0.73 -7.80
C SER A 188 -15.03 -0.63 -8.35
N ARG A 189 -14.35 -1.74 -8.02
CA ARG A 189 -14.84 -3.09 -8.36
C ARG A 189 -16.06 -3.53 -7.53
N VAL A 190 -16.20 -2.98 -6.34
CA VAL A 190 -17.32 -3.18 -5.42
C VAL A 190 -17.69 -1.84 -4.80
N VAL A 191 -18.89 -1.74 -4.25
CA VAL A 191 -19.32 -0.59 -3.45
C VAL A 191 -18.81 -0.76 -2.03
N TYR A 192 -18.23 0.31 -1.49
CA TYR A 192 -17.73 0.37 -0.12
C TYR A 192 -17.98 1.74 0.48
N ARG A 193 -17.94 1.81 1.81
CA ARG A 193 -18.04 3.05 2.56
C ARG A 193 -16.76 3.28 3.35
N LEU A 194 -16.21 4.47 3.24
CA LEU A 194 -15.16 4.94 4.16
C LEU A 194 -15.81 5.80 5.25
N THR A 195 -15.47 5.49 6.50
CA THR A 195 -15.74 6.34 7.67
C THR A 195 -14.45 6.67 8.38
N ASP A 196 -14.49 7.69 9.24
CA ASP A 196 -13.35 8.10 10.07
C ASP A 196 -12.08 8.42 9.24
N ALA A 197 -12.28 8.81 7.98
CA ALA A 197 -11.21 9.22 7.09
C ALA A 197 -10.51 10.45 7.66
N SER A 198 -9.19 10.37 7.78
CA SER A 198 -8.38 11.39 8.44
C SER A 198 -6.93 11.34 7.96
N GLY A 199 -6.19 12.41 8.23
CA GLY A 199 -4.78 12.55 7.87
C GLY A 199 -4.57 13.40 6.63
N THR A 200 -3.37 13.37 6.05
CA THR A 200 -2.98 14.28 4.97
C THR A 200 -2.10 13.60 3.93
N VAL A 201 -2.19 14.07 2.69
CA VAL A 201 -1.26 13.78 1.59
C VAL A 201 -0.66 15.10 1.13
N ARG A 202 0.66 15.21 1.11
CA ARG A 202 1.41 16.37 0.59
C ARG A 202 1.99 16.01 -0.77
N VAL A 203 1.80 16.91 -1.73
CA VAL A 203 2.10 16.69 -3.13
C VAL A 203 2.78 17.90 -3.72
N ASP A 204 3.83 17.70 -4.48
CA ASP A 204 4.44 18.73 -5.32
C ASP A 204 3.47 19.16 -6.43
N ASP A 205 3.16 20.46 -6.52
CA ASP A 205 2.10 20.98 -7.39
C ASP A 205 2.45 20.96 -8.88
N GLU A 206 3.74 21.02 -9.20
CA GLU A 206 4.26 21.02 -10.57
C GLU A 206 4.24 19.59 -11.15
N THR A 207 4.66 18.61 -10.36
CA THR A 207 4.87 17.23 -10.83
C THR A 207 3.77 16.25 -10.42
N GLY A 208 2.98 16.57 -9.38
CA GLY A 208 2.04 15.62 -8.78
C GLY A 208 2.71 14.57 -7.88
N THR A 209 4.01 14.71 -7.61
CA THR A 209 4.78 13.75 -6.80
C THR A 209 4.32 13.80 -5.35
N VAL A 210 3.93 12.65 -4.80
CA VAL A 210 3.62 12.54 -3.38
C VAL A 210 4.91 12.61 -2.57
N THR A 211 5.10 13.68 -1.80
CA THR A 211 6.27 13.83 -0.91
C THR A 211 6.04 13.16 0.44
N SER A 212 4.80 13.19 0.94
CA SER A 212 4.43 12.45 2.14
C SER A 212 2.94 12.14 2.19
N ALA A 213 2.58 11.03 2.83
CA ALA A 213 1.22 10.69 3.17
C ALA A 213 1.17 10.07 4.57
N ASN A 214 0.15 10.42 5.33
CA ASN A 214 -0.22 9.74 6.57
C ASN A 214 -1.73 9.83 6.68
N VAL A 215 -2.40 8.77 6.25
CA VAL A 215 -3.86 8.73 6.12
C VAL A 215 -4.41 7.47 6.76
N SER A 216 -5.60 7.56 7.33
CA SER A 216 -6.34 6.43 7.87
C SER A 216 -7.82 6.52 7.60
N TRP A 217 -8.48 5.37 7.50
CA TRP A 217 -9.93 5.25 7.32
C TRP A 217 -10.40 3.87 7.78
N THR A 218 -11.70 3.76 8.07
CA THR A 218 -12.39 2.48 8.23
C THR A 218 -13.15 2.17 6.95
N GLU A 219 -12.80 1.07 6.28
CA GLU A 219 -13.51 0.56 5.11
C GLU A 219 -14.56 -0.46 5.56
N THR A 220 -15.80 -0.24 5.15
CA THR A 220 -16.86 -1.26 5.27
C THR A 220 -17.39 -1.58 3.88
N ARG A 221 -17.20 -2.82 3.44
CA ARG A 221 -17.76 -3.31 2.17
C ARG A 221 -19.26 -3.54 2.32
N GLY A 222 -20.03 -3.07 1.34
CA GLY A 222 -21.47 -3.23 1.35
C GLY A 222 -22.12 -2.53 0.18
N GLU A 223 -23.07 -3.20 -0.46
CA GLU A 223 -23.77 -2.67 -1.64
C GLU A 223 -24.86 -1.65 -1.29
N THR A 224 -25.31 -1.63 -0.03
CA THR A 224 -26.42 -0.78 0.45
C THR A 224 -26.18 -0.30 1.88
N TYR A 225 -26.88 0.77 2.29
CA TYR A 225 -26.88 1.25 3.68
C TYR A 225 -27.37 0.19 4.67
N ALA A 226 -28.35 -0.63 4.28
CA ALA A 226 -28.83 -1.73 5.11
C ALA A 226 -27.75 -2.80 5.32
N HIS A 227 -27.00 -3.13 4.27
CA HIS A 227 -25.87 -4.05 4.36
C HIS A 227 -24.76 -3.48 5.26
N TYR A 228 -24.44 -2.18 5.12
CA TYR A 228 -23.49 -1.48 5.98
C TYR A 228 -23.91 -1.45 7.46
N VAL A 229 -25.18 -1.13 7.76
CA VAL A 229 -25.67 -1.11 9.15
C VAL A 229 -25.60 -2.50 9.76
N LEU A 230 -26.01 -3.52 9.01
CA LEU A 230 -25.94 -4.91 9.47
C LEU A 230 -24.50 -5.34 9.73
N SER A 231 -23.57 -5.02 8.82
CA SER A 231 -22.17 -5.40 8.97
C SER A 231 -21.42 -4.64 10.06
N THR A 232 -21.74 -3.37 10.27
CA THR A 232 -21.20 -2.55 11.36
C THR A 232 -21.69 -3.05 12.71
N VAL A 233 -22.99 -3.37 12.84
CA VAL A 233 -23.57 -3.93 14.08
C VAL A 233 -22.96 -5.30 14.41
N LEU A 234 -22.72 -6.12 13.39
CA LEU A 234 -22.10 -7.43 13.55
C LEU A 234 -20.57 -7.38 13.64
N HIS A 235 -19.94 -6.21 13.49
CA HIS A 235 -18.48 -5.99 13.42
C HIS A 235 -17.76 -6.93 12.44
N SER A 236 -18.48 -7.47 11.45
CA SER A 236 -18.02 -8.64 10.69
C SER A 236 -17.39 -8.27 9.35
N SER A 237 -17.35 -6.98 8.97
CA SER A 237 -16.80 -6.57 7.68
C SER A 237 -16.27 -5.13 7.61
N SER A 238 -16.03 -4.48 8.75
CA SER A 238 -15.31 -3.20 8.79
C SER A 238 -13.83 -3.47 9.01
N THR A 239 -12.98 -2.71 8.35
CA THR A 239 -11.53 -2.85 8.43
C THR A 239 -10.88 -1.49 8.55
N GLU A 240 -10.19 -1.23 9.66
CA GLU A 240 -9.34 -0.04 9.83
C GLU A 240 -8.07 -0.21 9.00
N SER A 241 -7.77 0.79 8.17
CA SER A 241 -6.56 0.85 7.36
C SER A 241 -5.81 2.16 7.62
N ARG A 242 -4.49 2.09 7.67
CA ARG A 242 -3.60 3.25 7.73
C ARG A 242 -2.48 3.09 6.72
N THR A 243 -2.24 4.14 5.94
CA THR A 243 -1.16 4.21 4.96
C THR A 243 -0.25 5.38 5.27
N THR A 244 1.04 5.10 5.43
CA THR A 244 2.08 6.11 5.54
C THR A 244 3.04 5.97 4.38
N PHE A 245 3.47 7.09 3.80
CA PHE A 245 4.43 7.14 2.72
C PHE A 245 5.30 8.40 2.88
N ALA A 246 6.58 8.29 2.52
CA ALA A 246 7.46 9.44 2.42
C ALA A 246 8.41 9.22 1.25
N PHE A 247 8.63 10.27 0.47
CA PHE A 247 9.56 10.32 -0.64
C PHE A 247 10.49 11.52 -0.44
N ASP A 248 11.79 11.29 -0.59
CA ASP A 248 12.83 12.29 -0.45
C ASP A 248 13.75 12.21 -1.67
N ASP A 249 13.80 13.28 -2.45
CA ASP A 249 14.61 13.42 -3.66
C ASP A 249 16.05 13.86 -3.37
N THR A 250 16.41 14.08 -2.11
CA THR A 250 17.81 14.33 -1.76
C THR A 250 18.63 13.07 -1.98
N SER A 251 19.74 13.22 -2.70
CA SER A 251 20.59 12.10 -3.10
C SER A 251 21.07 11.33 -1.86
N PRO A 252 20.57 10.10 -1.63
CA PRO A 252 20.95 9.35 -0.45
C PRO A 252 22.38 8.81 -0.61
N SER A 253 23.08 8.64 0.50
CA SER A 253 24.30 7.84 0.54
C SER A 253 23.96 6.41 0.94
N LEU A 254 24.30 5.44 0.10
CA LEU A 254 24.03 4.02 0.36
C LEU A 254 25.30 3.29 0.81
N GLU A 255 25.30 2.81 2.05
CA GLU A 255 26.37 1.93 2.54
C GLU A 255 26.07 0.47 2.19
N ARG A 256 27.12 -0.29 1.82
CA ARG A 256 26.98 -1.72 1.59
C ARG A 256 26.54 -2.42 2.88
N PRO A 257 25.42 -3.17 2.89
CA PRO A 257 25.02 -3.92 4.06
C PRO A 257 26.03 -5.01 4.42
N ALA A 258 26.26 -5.24 5.72
CA ALA A 258 27.24 -6.23 6.19
C ALA A 258 26.96 -7.68 5.74
N TRP A 259 25.71 -7.98 5.34
CA TRP A 259 25.32 -9.30 4.83
C TRP A 259 25.56 -9.46 3.32
N ALA A 260 25.76 -8.36 2.58
CA ALA A 260 25.94 -8.35 1.13
C ALA A 260 27.43 -8.54 0.78
N THR A 261 27.93 -9.73 1.06
CA THR A 261 29.35 -10.11 0.86
C THR A 261 29.41 -11.45 0.13
N ASP A 262 30.39 -11.61 -0.76
CA ASP A 262 30.62 -12.87 -1.50
C ASP A 262 31.13 -14.02 -0.62
N GLU A 263 31.45 -13.76 0.65
CA GLU A 263 31.94 -14.77 1.57
C GLU A 263 30.84 -15.76 1.98
N GLU A 264 31.02 -17.00 1.55
CA GLU A 264 30.28 -18.17 1.98
C GLU A 264 30.61 -18.49 3.45
N THR A 265 30.05 -17.74 4.38
CA THR A 265 30.24 -17.98 5.81
C THR A 265 29.14 -18.91 6.30
N ASN A 266 29.50 -20.14 6.68
CA ASN A 266 28.67 -21.02 7.51
C ASN A 266 28.53 -20.44 8.93
N ALA A 267 27.86 -19.30 9.06
CA ALA A 267 27.65 -18.64 10.33
C ALA A 267 26.42 -19.25 11.01
N THR A 268 26.65 -20.21 11.90
CA THR A 268 25.70 -20.61 12.95
C THR A 268 25.71 -19.51 14.03
N GLY A 269 25.31 -18.30 13.66
CA GLY A 269 25.31 -17.12 14.52
C GLY A 269 23.89 -16.64 14.74
N THR A 270 23.47 -16.58 16.01
CA THR A 270 22.15 -16.14 16.46
C THR A 270 21.93 -14.67 16.07
N THR A 271 21.34 -14.42 14.91
CA THR A 271 20.69 -13.13 14.61
C THR A 271 19.30 -13.13 15.21
N ASN A 272 18.89 -11.98 15.75
CA ASN A 272 17.62 -11.78 16.42
C ASN A 272 16.47 -12.39 15.60
N ALA A 273 15.63 -13.12 16.33
CA ALA A 273 14.40 -13.69 15.82
C ALA A 273 13.57 -12.64 15.10
N CYS A 274 12.77 -13.11 14.15
CA CYS A 274 11.52 -12.48 13.76
C CYS A 274 10.82 -11.88 15.01
#